data_AF-A0A2I5KM98-F1
#
_entry.id   AF-A0A2I5KM98-F1
#
_cell.length_a   1.000
_cell.length_b   1.000
_cell.length_c   1.000
_cell.angle_alpha   90.00
_cell.angle_beta   90.00
_cell.angle_gamma   90.00
#
_symmetry.space_group_name_H-M   'P 1'
#
loop_
_entity.id
_entity.type
_entity.pdbx_description
1 polymer ?
#
loop_
_entity_poly.entity_id
_entity_poly.type
_entity_poly.pdbx_seq_one_letter_code
_entity_poly.pdbx_strand_id
1 'polypeptide(L)'
;MTSNRFAQLKKNFETEPPKERTPVQRVGANRKAPDSYDRKGRFVFSLHHDVRHSKLEELVAYNKAKSASDYLEKLIIQEWEKLPKEL
;
A
#
# COMPACT_ATOMS: atom_id res chain seq x y z
N MET A 1 -44.17 13.59 27.78
CA MET A 1 -43.14 12.55 27.99
C MET A 1 -42.55 12.20 26.64
N THR A 2 -41.30 12.61 26.38
CA THR A 2 -40.66 12.51 25.06
C THR A 2 -40.11 11.10 24.82
N SER A 3 -40.59 10.45 23.77
CA SER A 3 -40.10 9.14 23.31
C SER A 3 -38.69 9.28 22.74
N ASN A 4 -37.68 8.86 23.51
CA ASN A 4 -36.27 8.93 23.13
C ASN A 4 -35.95 7.84 22.08
N ARG A 5 -35.84 8.24 20.82
CA ARG A 5 -35.49 7.39 19.66
C ARG A 5 -34.15 6.63 19.85
N PHE A 6 -33.20 7.23 20.56
CA PHE A 6 -31.91 6.60 20.87
C PHE A 6 -32.02 5.41 21.84
N ALA A 7 -32.98 5.42 22.78
CA ALA A 7 -33.17 4.33 23.73
C ALA A 7 -33.75 3.07 23.04
N GLN A 8 -34.51 3.25 21.97
CA GLN A 8 -35.04 2.16 21.15
C GLN A 8 -33.94 1.50 20.32
N LEU A 9 -33.01 2.28 19.77
CA LEU A 9 -31.88 1.76 19.01
C LEU A 9 -30.97 0.87 19.87
N LYS A 10 -30.62 1.30 21.09
CA LYS A 10 -29.80 0.50 22.02
C LYS A 10 -30.40 -0.86 22.35
N LYS A 11 -31.72 -0.93 22.61
CA LYS A 11 -32.42 -2.19 22.85
C LYS A 11 -32.33 -3.15 21.67
N ASN A 12 -32.40 -2.65 20.44
CA ASN A 12 -32.35 -3.49 19.25
C ASN A 12 -30.96 -4.10 19.03
N PHE A 13 -29.88 -3.38 19.38
CA PHE A 13 -28.51 -3.88 19.23
C PHE A 13 -28.09 -4.88 20.32
N GLU A 14 -28.70 -4.81 21.51
CA GLU A 14 -28.39 -5.74 22.62
C GLU A 14 -29.13 -7.08 22.49
N THR A 15 -30.12 -7.20 21.61
CA THR A 15 -30.95 -8.41 21.47
C THR A 15 -30.47 -9.37 20.38
N GLU A 16 -29.51 -8.97 19.54
CA GLU A 16 -28.92 -9.88 18.55
C GLU A 16 -27.76 -10.68 19.18
N PRO A 17 -27.79 -12.03 19.13
CA PRO A 17 -26.63 -12.82 19.55
C PRO A 17 -25.44 -12.44 18.67
N PRO A 18 -24.20 -12.35 19.21
CA PRO A 18 -23.02 -12.00 18.44
C PRO A 18 -22.90 -12.96 17.26
N LYS A 19 -23.12 -12.44 16.06
CA LYS A 19 -23.02 -13.19 14.82
C LYS A 19 -21.60 -13.76 14.74
N GLU A 20 -21.45 -15.06 14.97
CA GLU A 20 -20.18 -15.76 14.82
C GLU A 20 -19.67 -15.49 13.41
N ARG A 21 -18.64 -14.66 13.30
CA ARG A 21 -17.93 -14.43 12.05
C ARG A 21 -17.16 -15.71 11.79
N THR A 22 -17.75 -16.62 11.02
CA THR A 22 -17.00 -17.71 10.41
C THR A 22 -15.81 -17.08 9.69
N PRO A 23 -14.57 -17.53 9.97
CA PRO A 23 -13.41 -17.03 9.24
C PRO A 23 -13.64 -17.37 7.78
N VAL A 24 -13.87 -16.34 6.96
CA VAL A 24 -13.91 -16.49 5.50
C VAL A 24 -12.54 -17.03 5.12
N GLN A 25 -12.46 -18.34 4.87
CA GLN A 25 -11.27 -18.94 4.30
C GLN A 25 -11.04 -18.23 2.97
N ARG A 26 -10.01 -17.40 2.90
CA ARG A 26 -9.56 -16.80 1.65
C ARG A 26 -8.97 -17.94 0.81
N VAL A 27 -9.82 -18.65 0.09
CA VAL A 27 -9.41 -19.63 -0.92
C VAL A 27 -8.81 -18.85 -2.08
N GLY A 28 -7.55 -18.46 -1.96
CA GLY A 28 -6.90 -17.65 -2.99
C GLY A 28 -5.61 -17.04 -2.51
N ALA A 29 -4.58 -17.85 -2.24
CA ALA A 29 -3.24 -17.30 -2.03
C ALA A 29 -2.11 -18.19 -2.56
N ASN A 30 -2.36 -19.00 -3.60
CA ASN A 30 -1.27 -19.63 -4.34
C ASN A 30 -1.54 -19.73 -5.85
N ARG A 31 -2.12 -18.66 -6.43
CA ARG A 31 -2.02 -18.47 -7.87
C ARG A 31 -0.59 -18.03 -8.15
N LYS A 32 0.29 -18.97 -8.53
CA LYS A 32 1.61 -18.62 -9.04
C LYS A 32 1.41 -17.68 -10.24
N ALA A 33 2.10 -16.54 -10.23
CA ALA A 33 2.08 -15.65 -11.39
C ALA A 33 2.55 -16.44 -12.63
N PRO A 34 2.04 -16.13 -13.84
CA PRO A 34 2.47 -16.77 -15.08
C PRO A 34 3.99 -16.78 -15.20
N ASP A 35 4.58 -17.85 -15.75
CA ASP A 35 6.04 -18.00 -15.87
C ASP A 35 6.69 -16.92 -16.75
N SER A 36 5.91 -16.22 -17.58
CA SER A 36 6.35 -15.05 -18.36
C SER A 36 6.38 -13.74 -17.56
N TYR A 37 5.88 -13.74 -16.32
CA TYR A 37 5.88 -12.56 -15.47
C TYR A 37 7.21 -12.46 -14.74
N ASP A 38 8.15 -11.74 -15.34
CA ASP A 38 9.39 -11.37 -14.66
C ASP A 38 9.04 -10.45 -13.49
N ARG A 39 9.05 -11.02 -12.29
CA ARG A 39 8.70 -10.27 -11.09
C ARG A 39 9.86 -9.36 -10.79
N LYS A 40 9.64 -8.06 -10.96
CA LYS A 40 10.53 -7.04 -10.39
C LYS A 40 10.87 -7.42 -8.95
N GLY A 41 12.16 -7.60 -8.67
CA GLY A 41 12.68 -7.89 -7.34
C GLY A 41 12.26 -6.79 -6.38
N ARG A 42 11.86 -7.16 -5.16
CA ARG A 42 11.55 -6.18 -4.12
C ARG A 42 12.80 -5.99 -3.27
N PHE A 43 13.34 -4.79 -3.29
CA PHE A 43 14.50 -4.41 -2.49
C PHE A 43 14.06 -3.43 -1.39
N VAL A 44 14.59 -3.63 -0.19
CA VAL A 44 14.34 -2.74 0.95
C VAL A 44 15.54 -1.81 1.06
N PHE A 45 15.29 -0.50 0.99
CA PHE A 45 16.31 0.52 1.21
C PHE A 45 16.22 1.05 2.64
N SER A 46 17.34 1.00 3.36
CA SER A 46 17.49 1.68 4.64
C SER A 46 17.82 3.15 4.38
N LEU A 47 16.80 3.98 4.22
CA LEU A 47 16.93 5.42 4.07
C LEU A 47 16.82 6.11 5.43
N HIS A 48 17.50 7.26 5.57
CA HIS A 48 17.26 8.15 6.71
C HIS A 48 15.79 8.56 6.77
N HIS A 49 15.26 8.70 7.99
CA HIS A 49 13.85 9.04 8.23
C HIS A 49 13.41 10.28 7.43
N ASP A 50 14.19 11.35 7.50
CA ASP A 50 13.89 12.63 6.82
C ASP A 50 13.92 12.48 5.30
N VAL A 51 14.82 11.64 4.79
CA VAL A 51 14.94 11.39 3.35
C VAL A 51 13.71 10.63 2.85
N ARG A 52 13.27 9.61 3.60
CA ARG A 52 12.12 8.78 3.20
C ARG A 52 10.79 9.53 3.31
N HIS A 53 10.55 10.21 4.43
CA HIS A 53 9.21 10.72 4.75
C HIS A 53 8.97 12.16 4.30
N SER A 54 10.02 12.99 4.13
CA SER A 54 9.87 14.37 3.66
C SER A 54 10.40 14.49 2.24
N LYS A 55 11.70 14.31 2.05
CA LYS A 55 12.37 14.67 0.78
C LYS A 55 11.90 13.82 -0.39
N LEU A 56 11.76 12.51 -0.19
CA LEU A 56 11.34 11.60 -1.26
C LEU A 56 9.88 11.83 -1.66
N GLU A 57 8.99 12.02 -0.70
CA GLU A 57 7.57 12.29 -0.97
C GLU A 57 7.38 13.62 -1.71
N GLU A 58 8.11 14.67 -1.31
CA GLU A 58 8.12 15.96 -2.00
C GLU A 58 8.63 15.82 -3.44
N LEU A 59 9.71 15.06 -3.67
CA LEU A 59 10.24 14.81 -5.01
C LEU A 59 9.28 13.99 -5.89
N VAL A 60 8.58 13.02 -5.31
CA VAL A 60 7.55 12.23 -6.00
C VAL A 60 6.39 13.13 -6.44
N ALA A 61 5.93 14.01 -5.54
CA ALA A 61 4.86 14.96 -5.82
C ALA A 61 5.27 15.98 -6.90
N TYR A 62 6.48 16.54 -6.78
CA TYR A 62 7.02 17.52 -7.74
C TYR A 62 7.12 16.94 -9.15
N ASN A 63 7.65 15.72 -9.28
CA ASN A 63 7.81 15.04 -10.56
C ASN A 63 6.55 14.30 -11.04
N LYS A 64 5.44 14.40 -10.30
CA LYS A 64 4.16 13.70 -10.56
C LYS A 64 4.33 12.20 -10.80
N ALA A 65 5.25 11.58 -10.06
CA ALA A 65 5.51 10.15 -10.17
C ALA A 65 4.38 9.35 -9.53
N LYS A 66 4.13 8.13 -10.04
CA LYS A 66 3.02 7.30 -9.58
C LYS A 66 3.23 6.76 -8.16
N SER A 67 4.49 6.55 -7.79
CA SER A 67 4.92 6.11 -6.46
C SER A 67 6.40 6.43 -6.24
N ALA A 68 6.85 6.35 -4.99
CA ALA A 68 8.26 6.44 -4.64
C ALA A 68 9.14 5.43 -5.41
N SER A 69 8.64 4.19 -5.58
CA SER A 69 9.35 3.16 -6.34
C SER A 69 9.46 3.50 -7.83
N ASP A 70 8.40 4.03 -8.44
CA ASP A 70 8.41 4.48 -9.85
C ASP A 70 9.37 5.64 -10.07
N TYR A 71 9.41 6.59 -9.13
CA TYR A 71 10.35 7.71 -9.17
C TYR A 71 11.81 7.24 -9.08
N LEU A 72 12.13 6.38 -8.10
CA LEU A 72 13.48 5.86 -7.91
C LEU A 72 13.94 5.00 -9.10
N GLU A 73 13.05 4.18 -9.67
CA GLU A 73 13.38 3.36 -10.84
C GLU A 73 13.77 4.24 -12.05
N LYS A 74 12.97 5.28 -12.33
CA LYS A 74 13.28 6.24 -13.40
C LYS A 74 14.59 6.98 -13.15
N LEU A 75 14.82 7.40 -11.91
CA LEU A 75 16.04 8.10 -11.52
C LEU A 75 17.28 7.22 -11.73
N ILE A 76 17.21 5.94 -11.34
CA ILE A 76 18.32 4.99 -11.54
C ILE A 76 18.62 4.81 -13.02
N ILE A 77 17.60 4.66 -13.88
CA ILE A 77 17.79 4.53 -15.33
C ILE A 77 18.44 5.78 -15.92
N GLN A 78 17.95 6.98 -15.54
CA GLN A 78 18.50 8.24 -16.00
C GLN A 78 19.96 8.44 -15.57
N GLU A 79 20.29 8.09 -14.33
CA GLU A 79 21.68 8.18 -13.85
C GLU A 79 22.58 7.13 -14.53
N TRP A 80 22.06 5.94 -14.81
CA TRP A 80 22.78 4.91 -15.56
C TRP A 80 23.12 5.36 -16.98
N GLU A 81 22.19 6.01 -17.67
CA GLU A 81 22.41 6.54 -19.03
C GLU A 81 23.48 7.64 -19.08
N LYS A 82 23.71 8.35 -17.98
CA LYS A 82 24.74 9.39 -17.86
C LYS A 82 26.13 8.84 -17.58
N LEU A 83 26.26 7.60 -17.11
CA LEU A 83 27.57 7.00 -16.87
C LEU A 83 28.30 6.80 -18.20
N PRO A 84 29.59 7.17 -18.30
CA PRO A 84 30.37 6.86 -19.48
C PRO A 84 30.41 5.34 -19.65
N LYS A 85 30.11 4.86 -20.87
CA LYS A 85 30.13 3.42 -21.20
C LYS A 85 31.55 2.84 -21.29
N GLU A 86 32.56 3.64 -20.97
CA GLU A 86 33.94 3.20 -20.87
C GLU A 86 34.18 2.68 -19.45
N LEU A 87 33.93 1.38 -19.29
CA LEU A 87 34.49 0.54 -18.23
C LEU A 87 35.52 -0.40 -18.87
#